data_AF-A0A6J6UKS3-F1
#
_entry.id   AF-A0A6J6UKS3-F1
#
_cell.length_a   1.000
_cell.length_b   1.000
_cell.length_c   1.000
_cell.angle_alpha   90.00
_cell.angle_beta   90.00
_cell.angle_gamma   90.00
#
_symmetry.space_group_name_H-M   'P 1'
#
loop_
_entity.id
_entity.type
_entity.pdbx_description
1 polymer ?
#
loop_
_entity_poly.entity_id
_entity_poly.type
_entity_poly.pdbx_seq_one_letter_code
_entity_poly.pdbx_strand_id
1 'polypeptide(L)'
;MPISWFRGGATVVWVAGVAGMIISSVNGNNNGWVVTFGCTTAVAALCVFSATTATRRDRIDVFEDADAERLEDRVQSLVEAGADESVVRGLVRDALRLGRRTDPSNV
;
A
#
# COMPACT_ATOMS: atom_id res chain seq x y z
N MET A 1 7.66 -9.45 13.19
CA MET A 1 8.77 -8.75 12.51
C MET A 1 8.27 -7.38 12.07
N PRO A 2 8.91 -6.27 12.46
CA PRO A 2 8.37 -4.94 12.20
C PRO A 2 8.43 -4.58 10.71
N ILE A 3 7.37 -3.95 10.20
CA ILE A 3 7.18 -3.62 8.77
C ILE A 3 8.27 -2.67 8.22
N SER A 4 8.95 -1.93 9.12
CA SER A 4 10.11 -1.11 8.83
C SER A 4 11.30 -1.92 8.29
N TRP A 5 11.39 -3.21 8.63
CA TRP A 5 12.44 -4.10 8.15
C TRP A 5 12.31 -4.39 6.65
N PHE A 6 11.09 -4.54 6.14
CA PHE A 6 10.83 -4.74 4.71
C PHE A 6 11.13 -3.48 3.90
N ARG A 7 10.70 -2.31 4.40
CA ARG A 7 10.96 -1.00 3.77
C ARG A 7 12.46 -0.67 3.75
N GLY A 8 13.15 -0.97 4.85
CA GLY A 8 14.60 -0.85 4.96
C GLY A 8 15.33 -1.75 3.96
N GLY A 9 14.94 -3.02 3.88
CA GLY A 9 15.52 -3.97 2.93
C GLY A 9 15.37 -3.55 1.46
N ALA A 10 14.17 -3.06 1.07
CA ALA A 10 13.92 -2.59 -0.29
C ALA A 10 14.76 -1.35 -0.65
N THR A 11 14.94 -0.42 0.28
CA THR A 11 15.75 0.79 0.08
C THR A 11 17.23 0.44 -0.10
N VAL A 12 17.74 -0.50 0.71
CA VAL A 12 19.13 -0.96 0.62
C VAL A 12 19.41 -1.64 -0.72
N VAL A 13 18.49 -2.50 -1.19
CA VAL A 13 18.62 -3.16 -2.51
C VAL A 13 18.61 -2.14 -3.65
N TRP A 14 17.75 -1.13 -3.58
CA TRP A 14 17.67 -0.08 -4.59
C TRP A 14 18.95 0.77 -4.67
N VAL A 15 19.45 1.23 -3.52
CA VAL A 15 20.70 2.03 -3.45
C VAL A 15 21.91 1.19 -3.86
N ALA A 16 21.98 -0.08 -3.48
CA ALA A 16 23.04 -1.00 -3.91
C ALA A 16 23.02 -1.24 -5.44
N GLY A 17 21.84 -1.31 -6.06
CA GLY A 17 21.70 -1.44 -7.51
C GLY A 17 22.22 -0.22 -8.28
N VAL A 18 21.87 0.99 -7.81
CA VAL A 18 22.37 2.25 -8.38
C VAL A 18 23.89 2.36 -8.21
N ALA A 19 24.42 2.09 -7.02
CA ALA A 19 25.85 2.12 -6.75
C ALA A 19 26.63 1.10 -7.60
N GLY A 20 26.07 -0.11 -7.79
CA GLY A 20 26.64 -1.15 -8.64
C GLY A 20 26.73 -0.74 -10.11
N MET A 21 25.70 -0.09 -10.65
CA MET A 21 25.72 0.43 -12.02
C MET A 21 26.78 1.54 -12.21
N ILE A 22 26.98 2.39 -11.20
CA ILE A 22 27.98 3.46 -11.24
C ILE A 22 29.41 2.89 -11.18
N ILE A 23 29.69 1.95 -10.26
CA ILE A 23 31.01 1.31 -10.12
C ILE A 23 31.38 0.50 -11.38
N SER A 24 30.41 -0.24 -11.93
CA SER A 24 30.54 -0.98 -13.19
C SER A 24 30.95 -0.08 -14.37
N SER A 25 30.40 1.14 -14.43
CA SER A 25 30.71 2.11 -15.49
C SER A 25 32.12 2.68 -15.42
N VAL A 26 32.75 2.75 -14.24
CA VAL A 26 34.08 3.36 -14.05
C VAL A 26 35.20 2.39 -14.41
N ASN A 27 34.99 1.07 -14.31
CA ASN A 27 36.06 0.07 -14.40
C ASN A 27 36.46 -0.33 -15.85
N GLY A 28 36.31 0.58 -16.81
CA GLY A 28 36.93 0.47 -18.14
C GLY A 28 36.14 -0.37 -19.14
N ASN A 29 35.12 0.25 -19.76
CA ASN A 29 34.61 -0.05 -21.11
C ASN A 29 34.47 -1.54 -21.48
N ASN A 30 33.89 -2.36 -20.60
CA ASN A 30 33.57 -3.76 -20.91
C ASN A 30 32.05 -3.93 -20.91
N ASN A 31 31.44 -3.82 -22.09
CA ASN A 31 29.98 -3.77 -22.30
C ASN A 31 29.21 -4.91 -21.60
N GLY A 32 29.86 -6.05 -21.37
CA GLY A 32 29.27 -7.19 -20.63
C GLY A 32 28.95 -6.90 -19.16
N TRP A 33 29.72 -6.04 -18.47
CA TRP A 33 29.48 -5.69 -17.06
C TRP A 33 28.31 -4.71 -16.89
N VAL A 34 28.07 -3.85 -17.87
CA VAL A 34 26.90 -2.95 -17.85
C VAL A 34 25.61 -3.75 -17.99
N VAL A 35 25.59 -4.77 -18.87
CA VAL A 35 24.41 -5.61 -19.11
C VAL A 35 24.06 -6.48 -17.90
N THR A 36 25.03 -7.09 -17.22
CA THR A 36 24.74 -7.94 -16.05
C THR A 36 24.21 -7.13 -14.86
N PHE A 37 24.78 -5.95 -14.60
CA PHE A 37 24.27 -5.05 -13.56
C PHE A 37 22.90 -4.46 -13.93
N GLY A 38 22.66 -4.15 -15.20
CA GLY A 38 21.36 -3.72 -15.71
C GLY A 38 20.28 -4.80 -15.54
N CYS A 39 20.55 -6.03 -15.99
CA CYS A 39 19.63 -7.17 -15.84
C CYS A 39 19.35 -7.48 -14.36
N THR A 40 20.37 -7.46 -13.51
CA THR A 40 20.19 -7.71 -12.07
C THR A 40 19.32 -6.64 -11.41
N THR A 41 19.52 -5.38 -11.76
CA THR A 41 18.70 -4.26 -11.27
C THR A 41 17.26 -4.37 -11.77
N ALA A 42 17.05 -4.74 -13.03
CA ALA A 42 15.71 -4.92 -13.60
C ALA A 42 14.93 -6.03 -12.88
N VAL A 43 15.58 -7.17 -12.61
CA VAL A 43 14.97 -8.28 -11.84
C VAL A 43 14.64 -7.83 -10.42
N ALA A 44 15.56 -7.15 -9.74
CA ALA A 44 15.31 -6.62 -8.40
C ALA A 44 14.16 -5.61 -8.36
N ALA A 45 14.08 -4.71 -9.35
CA ALA A 45 12.98 -3.76 -9.50
C ALA A 45 11.64 -4.47 -9.73
N LEU A 46 11.61 -5.55 -10.51
CA LEU A 46 10.41 -6.34 -10.74
C LEU A 46 9.94 -7.07 -9.48
N CYS A 47 10.87 -7.60 -8.68
CA CYS A 47 10.55 -8.22 -7.39
C CYS A 47 9.97 -7.20 -6.41
N VAL A 48 10.57 -6.02 -6.29
CA VAL A 48 10.06 -4.93 -5.44
C VAL A 48 8.72 -4.42 -5.94
N PHE A 49 8.54 -4.28 -7.26
CA PHE A 49 7.27 -3.86 -7.86
C PHE A 49 6.16 -4.87 -7.57
N SER A 50 6.42 -6.16 -7.75
CA SER A 50 5.45 -7.23 -7.44
C SER A 50 5.06 -7.23 -5.96
N ALA A 51 6.04 -7.09 -5.06
CA ALA A 51 5.77 -6.98 -3.62
C ALA A 51 5.00 -5.70 -3.28
N THR A 52 5.31 -4.58 -3.92
CA THR A 52 4.63 -3.30 -3.73
C THR A 52 3.18 -3.37 -4.20
N THR A 53 2.92 -4.00 -5.34
CA THR A 53 1.56 -4.24 -5.86
C THR A 53 0.77 -5.16 -4.95
N ALA A 54 1.38 -6.24 -4.44
CA ALA A 54 0.71 -7.14 -3.49
C ALA A 54 0.41 -6.47 -2.14
N THR A 55 1.19 -5.44 -1.76
CA THR A 55 1.04 -4.75 -0.46
C THR A 55 0.24 -3.45 -0.59
N ARG A 56 0.04 -2.91 -1.80
CA ARG A 56 -0.88 -1.78 -2.03
C ARG A 56 -2.30 -2.25 -1.75
N ARG A 57 -2.80 -1.90 -0.56
CA ARG A 57 -4.23 -1.82 -0.28
C ARG A 57 -4.79 -0.50 -0.82
N ASP A 58 -4.56 -0.19 -2.09
CA ASP A 58 -5.42 0.78 -2.77
C ASP A 58 -6.76 0.06 -2.94
N ARG A 59 -7.65 0.20 -1.95
CA ARG A 59 -9.05 -0.08 -2.20
C ARG A 59 -9.45 0.95 -3.24
N ILE A 60 -9.58 0.49 -4.48
CA ILE A 60 -10.07 1.28 -5.60
C ILE A 60 -11.33 2.03 -5.13
N ASP A 61 -11.37 3.35 -5.30
CA ASP A 61 -12.42 4.24 -4.76
C ASP A 61 -13.85 3.72 -5.04
N VAL A 62 -14.06 3.08 -6.19
CA VAL A 62 -15.34 2.46 -6.60
C VAL A 62 -15.86 1.41 -5.60
N PHE A 63 -14.98 0.69 -4.90
CA PHE A 63 -15.40 -0.27 -3.87
C PHE A 63 -15.77 0.41 -2.55
N GLU A 64 -15.17 1.57 -2.24
CA GLU A 64 -15.62 2.37 -1.10
C GLU A 64 -17.01 2.93 -1.34
N ASP A 65 -17.31 3.41 -2.55
CA ASP A 65 -18.65 3.88 -2.94
C ASP A 65 -19.68 2.74 -2.84
N ALA A 66 -19.36 1.55 -3.38
CA ALA A 66 -20.27 0.40 -3.30
C ALA A 66 -20.47 -0.12 -1.86
N ASP A 67 -19.45 -0.03 -1.01
CA ASP A 67 -19.56 -0.40 0.41
C ASP A 67 -20.31 0.67 1.21
N ALA A 68 -20.19 1.95 0.85
CA ALA A 68 -20.93 3.06 1.43
C ALA A 68 -22.43 2.95 1.12
N GLU A 69 -22.80 2.69 -0.13
CA GLU A 69 -24.19 2.49 -0.56
C GLU A 69 -24.86 1.36 0.26
N ARG A 70 -24.18 0.21 0.40
CA ARG A 70 -24.68 -0.91 1.22
C ARG A 70 -24.82 -0.55 2.70
N LEU A 71 -23.98 0.34 3.21
CA LEU A 71 -24.08 0.81 4.59
C LEU A 71 -25.29 1.73 4.75
N GLU A 72 -25.54 2.61 3.78
CA GLU A 72 -26.70 3.51 3.77
C GLU A 72 -28.02 2.72 3.70
N ASP A 73 -28.12 1.73 2.80
CA ASP A 73 -29.28 0.83 2.71
C ASP A 73 -29.58 0.13 4.05
N ARG A 74 -28.52 -0.32 4.75
CA ARG A 74 -28.67 -0.97 6.06
C ARG A 74 -29.11 0.02 7.13
N VAL A 75 -28.56 1.23 7.14
CA VAL A 75 -29.00 2.28 8.07
C VAL A 75 -30.47 2.61 7.81
N GLN A 76 -30.85 2.78 6.56
CA GLN A 76 -32.23 3.07 6.17
C GLN A 76 -33.19 1.95 6.57
N SER A 77 -32.86 0.68 6.31
CA SER A 77 -33.71 -0.45 6.75
C SER A 77 -33.87 -0.53 8.27
N LEU A 78 -32.85 -0.16 9.05
CA LEU A 78 -32.96 -0.09 10.51
C LEU A 78 -33.89 1.04 10.96
N VAL A 79 -33.81 2.20 10.32
CA VAL A 79 -34.69 3.35 10.61
C VAL A 79 -36.14 3.02 10.22
N GLU A 80 -36.35 2.37 9.07
CA GLU A 80 -37.66 1.89 8.63
C GLU A 80 -38.25 0.83 9.58
N ALA A 81 -37.40 0.00 10.18
CA ALA A 81 -37.79 -0.95 11.24
C ALA A 81 -38.12 -0.26 12.58
N GLY A 82 -38.00 1.07 12.68
CA GLY A 82 -38.35 1.88 13.84
C GLY A 82 -37.18 2.24 14.75
N ALA A 83 -35.93 2.03 14.32
CA ALA A 83 -34.78 2.53 15.05
C ALA A 83 -34.70 4.06 14.96
N ASP A 84 -34.30 4.72 16.06
CA ASP A 84 -34.09 6.16 16.08
C ASP A 84 -32.89 6.54 15.20
N GLU A 85 -33.13 7.34 14.15
CA GLU A 85 -32.11 7.74 13.18
C GLU A 85 -30.92 8.44 13.86
N SER A 86 -31.18 9.30 14.86
CA SER A 86 -30.13 10.05 15.54
C SER A 86 -29.19 9.12 16.31
N VAL A 87 -29.75 8.08 16.94
CA VAL A 87 -29.00 7.05 17.65
C VAL A 87 -28.19 6.19 16.68
N VAL A 88 -28.80 5.71 15.60
CA VAL A 88 -28.12 4.87 14.60
C VAL A 88 -26.97 5.64 13.95
N ARG A 89 -27.20 6.90 13.58
CA ARG A 89 -26.19 7.76 12.95
C ARG A 89 -25.06 8.12 13.92
N GLY A 90 -25.37 8.26 15.21
CA GLY A 90 -24.38 8.39 16.28
C GLY A 90 -23.49 7.15 16.39
N LEU A 91 -24.08 5.96 16.42
CA LEU A 91 -23.35 4.69 16.50
C LEU A 91 -22.42 4.46 15.30
N VAL A 92 -22.89 4.72 14.08
CA VAL A 92 -22.07 4.63 12.87
C VAL A 92 -20.89 5.61 12.93
N ARG A 93 -21.14 6.84 13.41
CA ARG A 93 -20.09 7.86 13.55
C ARG A 93 -19.02 7.46 14.57
N ASP A 94 -19.43 6.89 15.70
CA ASP A 94 -18.49 6.40 16.72
C ASP A 94 -17.67 5.21 16.22
N ALA A 95 -18.30 4.28 15.49
CA ALA A 95 -17.62 3.17 14.85
C ALA A 95 -16.57 3.64 13.81
N LEU A 96 -16.92 4.61 12.96
CA LEU A 96 -15.98 5.22 12.00
C LEU A 96 -14.83 5.94 12.71
N ARG A 97 -15.11 6.64 13.81
CA ARG A 97 -14.09 7.33 14.62
C ARG A 97 -13.13 6.35 15.27
N LEU A 98 -13.62 5.19 15.72
CA LEU A 98 -12.80 4.10 16.26
C LEU A 98 -11.93 3.46 15.16
N GLY A 99 -12.52 3.15 14.01
CA GLY A 99 -11.80 2.61 12.85
C GLY A 99 -10.64 3.51 12.41
N ARG A 100 -10.87 4.83 12.34
CA ARG A 100 -9.85 5.82 11.94
C ARG A 100 -8.69 5.93 12.94
N ARG A 101 -8.94 5.74 14.24
CA ARG A 101 -7.87 5.72 15.26
C ARG A 101 -7.02 4.46 15.22
N THR A 102 -7.59 3.38 14.70
CA THR A 102 -6.93 2.07 14.65
C THR A 102 -6.19 1.87 13.33
N ASP A 103 -6.34 2.79 12.36
CA ASP A 103 -5.56 2.81 11.14
C ASP A 103 -4.10 3.21 11.44
N PRO A 104 -3.12 2.30 11.27
CA PRO A 104 -1.72 2.54 11.58
C PRO A 104 -1.02 3.53 10.63
N SER A 105 -1.75 4.21 9.74
CA SER A 105 -1.24 5.27 8.86
C SER A 105 -1.21 6.68 9.51
N ASN A 106 -1.80 6.84 10.70
CA ASN A 106 -1.95 8.11 11.43
C ASN A 106 -0.84 8.40 12.48
N VAL A 107 0.14 7.50 12.66
CA VAL A 107 1.28 7.68 13.58
C VAL A 107 2.60 7.62 12.83
#